data_AF-A0AAD5PM40-F1
#
_entry.id   AF-A0AAD5PM40-F1
#
_cell.length_a   1.000
_cell.length_b   1.000
_cell.length_c   1.000
_cell.angle_alpha   90.00
_cell.angle_beta   90.00
_cell.angle_gamma   90.00
#
_symmetry.space_group_name_H-M   'P 1'
#
loop_
_entity.id
_entity.type
_entity.pdbx_description
1 polymer ?
#
loop_
_entity_poly.entity_id
_entity_poly.type
_entity_poly.pdbx_seq_one_letter_code
_entity_poly.pdbx_strand_id
1 'polypeptide(L)'
;MRTSLTGISKKLIPRFIGPFRILKVNNNSTVEIQQDVGKQTQLVHVNRIKPLFESMIWKDEPGVEFLDARIEKQAEKLLRETVNELKISPLSLETSV
;
A
#
# COMPACT_ATOMS: atom_id res chain seq x y z
N MET A 1 -2.02 -12.24 -22.66
CA MET A 1 -1.69 -11.75 -24.02
C MET A 1 -0.97 -10.41 -23.85
N ARG A 2 0.27 -10.25 -24.35
CA ARG A 2 0.97 -8.94 -24.24
C ARG A 2 0.30 -7.99 -25.22
N THR A 3 -0.37 -6.95 -24.73
CA THR A 3 -0.87 -5.88 -25.58
C THR A 3 0.34 -5.04 -25.99
N SER A 4 0.68 -5.05 -27.28
CA SER A 4 1.64 -4.09 -27.81
C SER A 4 1.02 -2.71 -27.67
N LEU A 5 1.64 -1.82 -26.90
CA LEU A 5 1.35 -0.39 -27.03
C LEU A 5 1.71 0.00 -28.48
N THR A 6 0.74 0.53 -29.21
CA THR A 6 0.89 0.90 -30.61
C THR A 6 2.04 1.89 -30.75
N GLY A 7 3.06 1.56 -31.56
CA GLY A 7 4.20 2.45 -31.84
C GLY A 7 5.50 2.16 -31.07
N ILE A 8 5.53 1.24 -30.11
CA ILE A 8 6.79 0.82 -29.47
C ILE A 8 7.25 -0.57 -29.91
N SER A 9 8.57 -0.73 -30.04
CA SER A 9 9.18 -2.03 -30.36
C SER A 9 8.84 -3.07 -29.28
N LYS A 10 8.49 -4.29 -29.70
CA LYS A 10 8.25 -5.43 -28.79
C LYS A 10 9.42 -5.73 -27.85
N LYS A 11 10.63 -5.28 -28.20
CA LYS A 11 11.85 -5.42 -27.39
C LYS A 11 11.92 -4.44 -26.21
N LEU A 12 11.21 -3.31 -26.29
CA LEU A 12 11.24 -2.24 -25.29
C LEU A 12 10.04 -2.28 -24.33
N ILE A 13 9.24 -3.35 -24.38
CA ILE A 13 8.10 -3.50 -23.48
C ILE A 13 8.61 -3.95 -22.10
N PRO A 14 8.23 -3.28 -21.00
CA PRO A 14 8.62 -3.68 -19.66
C PRO A 14 8.14 -5.11 -19.36
N ARG A 15 9.00 -5.88 -18.68
CA ARG A 15 8.72 -7.29 -18.36
C ARG A 15 7.60 -7.45 -17.32
N PHE A 16 7.51 -6.50 -16.40
CA PHE A 16 6.50 -6.44 -15.35
C PHE A 16 5.60 -5.24 -15.58
N ILE A 17 4.35 -5.35 -15.16
CA ILE A 17 3.33 -4.31 -15.34
C ILE A 17 2.77 -4.01 -13.96
N GLY A 18 2.61 -2.72 -13.67
CA GLY A 18 1.80 -2.19 -12.59
C GLY A 18 2.20 -2.60 -11.17
N PRO A 19 1.85 -1.77 -10.19
CA PRO A 19 1.56 -2.29 -8.88
C PRO A 19 0.21 -3.03 -8.94
N PHE A 20 0.16 -4.21 -8.33
CA PHE A 20 -1.07 -4.96 -8.13
C PHE A 20 -1.25 -5.22 -6.64
N ARG A 21 -2.50 -5.17 -6.17
CA ARG A 21 -2.86 -5.51 -4.79
C ARG A 21 -3.23 -6.99 -4.72
N ILE A 22 -2.68 -7.70 -3.74
CA ILE A 22 -3.05 -9.07 -3.44
C ILE A 22 -4.30 -9.03 -2.55
N LEU A 23 -5.39 -9.65 -3.02
CA LEU A 23 -6.64 -9.75 -2.26
C LEU A 23 -6.69 -11.04 -1.44
N LYS A 24 -6.25 -12.15 -2.03
CA LYS A 24 -6.35 -13.48 -1.43
C LYS A 24 -5.13 -14.31 -1.76
N VAL A 25 -4.62 -15.00 -0.75
CA VAL A 25 -3.52 -15.96 -0.88
C VAL A 25 -4.07 -17.37 -0.76
N ASN A 26 -3.73 -18.23 -1.72
CA ASN A 26 -4.13 -19.63 -1.74
C ASN A 26 -2.94 -20.53 -1.43
N ASN A 27 -3.19 -21.69 -0.82
CA ASN A 27 -2.15 -22.64 -0.41
C ASN A 27 -1.38 -23.26 -1.58
N ASN A 28 -1.89 -23.14 -2.82
CA ASN A 28 -1.29 -23.74 -4.01
C ASN A 28 -0.27 -22.79 -4.69
N SER A 29 0.41 -21.94 -3.93
CA SER A 29 1.36 -20.93 -4.45
C SER A 29 0.74 -19.98 -5.50
N THR A 30 -0.56 -19.76 -5.39
CA THR A 30 -1.32 -18.83 -6.23
C THR A 30 -1.92 -17.72 -5.38
N VAL A 31 -2.07 -16.56 -5.99
CA VAL A 31 -2.68 -15.39 -5.37
C VAL A 31 -3.65 -14.73 -6.33
N GLU A 32 -4.70 -14.17 -5.78
CA GLU A 32 -5.65 -13.35 -6.51
C GLU A 32 -5.18 -11.89 -6.43
N ILE A 33 -4.94 -11.30 -7.60
CA ILE A 33 -4.48 -9.92 -7.73
C ILE A 33 -5.56 -9.04 -8.36
N GLN A 34 -5.55 -7.77 -7.96
CA GLN A 34 -6.41 -6.73 -8.52
C GLN A 34 -5.56 -5.49 -8.82
N GLN A 35 -5.82 -4.86 -9.96
CA GLN A 35 -5.12 -3.62 -10.35
C GLN A 35 -5.69 -2.43 -9.60
N ASP A 36 -6.98 -2.15 -9.81
CA ASP A 36 -7.71 -1.06 -9.17
C ASP A 36 -8.98 -1.60 -8.50
N VAL A 37 -9.46 -0.86 -7.51
CA VAL A 37 -10.70 -1.19 -6.79
C VAL A 37 -11.86 -1.25 -7.80
N GLY A 38 -12.52 -2.41 -7.88
CA GLY A 38 -13.66 -2.64 -8.78
C GLY A 38 -13.33 -3.33 -10.11
N LYS A 39 -12.05 -3.48 -10.47
CA LYS A 39 -11.65 -4.31 -11.63
C LYS A 39 -11.72 -5.80 -11.31
N GLN A 40 -11.86 -6.62 -12.35
CA GLN A 40 -11.85 -8.08 -12.23
C GLN A 40 -10.54 -8.57 -11.61
N THR A 41 -10.64 -9.57 -10.74
CA THR A 41 -9.50 -10.23 -10.11
C THR A 41 -8.86 -11.25 -11.05
N GLN A 42 -7.54 -11.38 -10.99
CA GLN A 42 -6.80 -12.38 -11.74
C GLN A 42 -6.09 -13.36 -10.80
N LEU A 43 -6.22 -14.66 -11.05
CA LEU A 43 -5.46 -15.68 -10.36
C LEU A 43 -4.08 -15.87 -11.04
N VAL A 44 -3.00 -15.69 -10.28
CA VAL A 44 -1.62 -15.81 -10.77
C VAL A 44 -0.76 -16.60 -9.80
N HIS A 45 0.24 -17.31 -10.35
CA HIS A 45 1.24 -18.01 -9.55
C HIS A 45 2.29 -17.03 -9.02
N VAL A 46 2.79 -17.25 -7.79
CA VAL A 46 3.77 -16.37 -7.13
C VAL A 46 5.04 -16.13 -7.95
N ASN A 47 5.53 -17.13 -8.69
CA ASN A 47 6.69 -17.00 -9.60
C ASN A 47 6.52 -15.97 -10.74
N ARG A 48 5.30 -15.48 -11.00
CA ARG A 48 5.03 -14.44 -12.00
C ARG A 48 4.93 -13.04 -11.39
N ILE A 49 5.16 -12.92 -10.09
CA ILE A 49 4.98 -11.69 -9.33
C ILE A 49 6.35 -11.19 -8.88
N LYS A 50 6.49 -9.88 -8.82
CA LYS A 50 7.64 -9.20 -8.22
C LYS A 50 7.12 -8.31 -7.09
N PRO A 51 7.69 -8.40 -5.87
CA PRO A 51 7.29 -7.52 -4.79
C PRO A 51 7.57 -6.07 -5.17
N LEU A 52 6.63 -5.19 -4.81
CA LEU A 52 6.79 -3.75 -4.95
C LEU A 52 7.56 -3.24 -3.72
N PHE A 53 8.57 -2.41 -3.96
CA PHE A 53 9.30 -1.73 -2.90
C PHE A 53 8.96 -0.24 -2.91
N GLU A 54 8.96 0.39 -1.75
CA GLU A 54 8.66 1.82 -1.59
C GLU A 54 9.55 2.70 -2.47
N SER A 55 10.82 2.32 -2.63
CA SER A 55 11.77 3.01 -3.50
C SER A 55 11.41 2.96 -5.00
N MET A 56 10.44 2.13 -5.40
CA MET A 56 9.95 2.03 -6.78
C MET A 56 8.71 2.90 -7.02
N ILE A 57 8.13 3.49 -5.97
CA ILE A 57 6.99 4.40 -6.06
C ILE A 57 7.53 5.81 -6.20
N TRP A 58 7.19 6.47 -7.29
CA TRP A 58 7.50 7.89 -7.48
C TRP A 58 6.50 8.69 -6.62
N LYS A 59 7.01 9.43 -5.64
CA LYS A 59 6.21 10.14 -4.62
C LYS A 59 5.30 11.25 -5.17
N ASP A 60 5.46 11.60 -6.44
CA ASP A 60 4.75 12.71 -7.09
C ASP A 60 3.41 12.31 -7.72
N GLU A 61 2.99 11.03 -7.66
CA GLU A 61 1.70 10.59 -8.22
C GLU A 61 0.58 10.57 -7.16
N PRO A 62 -0.41 11.49 -7.22
CA PRO A 62 -1.53 11.55 -6.29
C PRO A 62 -2.58 10.50 -6.69
N GLY A 63 -2.31 9.23 -6.40
CA GLY A 63 -3.24 8.16 -6.80
C GLY A 63 -3.05 6.82 -6.12
N VAL A 64 -1.89 6.58 -5.50
CA VAL A 64 -1.64 5.32 -4.82
C VAL A 64 -1.25 5.58 -3.38
N GLU A 65 -2.24 5.97 -2.59
CA GLU A 65 -2.22 5.78 -1.14
C GLU A 65 -2.13 4.26 -0.89
N PHE A 66 -0.90 3.74 -0.86
CA PHE A 66 -0.58 2.44 -0.28
C PHE A 66 -0.68 2.60 1.23
N LEU A 67 -1.89 2.77 1.74
CA LEU A 67 -2.15 2.69 3.16
C LEU A 67 -1.98 1.22 3.54
N ASP A 68 -0.77 0.88 3.95
CA ASP A 68 -0.53 -0.33 4.71
C ASP A 68 -1.44 -0.24 5.95
N ALA A 69 -2.44 -1.11 6.06
CA ALA A 69 -3.31 -1.20 7.23
C ALA A 69 -2.52 -1.37 8.55
N ARG A 70 -1.23 -1.76 8.46
CA ARG A 70 -0.29 -1.77 9.59
C ARG A 70 0.13 -0.36 10.02
N ILE A 71 0.35 0.54 9.07
CA ILE A 71 0.69 1.96 9.32
C ILE A 71 -0.53 2.67 9.92
N GLU A 72 -1.74 2.44 9.39
CA GLU A 72 -2.97 3.00 9.96
C GLU A 72 -3.16 2.57 11.42
N LYS A 73 -2.99 1.28 11.73
CA LYS A 73 -3.06 0.78 13.11
C LYS A 73 -2.00 1.38 14.03
N GLN A 74 -0.79 1.64 13.51
CA GLN A 74 0.26 2.31 14.28
C GLN A 74 -0.06 3.80 14.49
N ALA A 75 -0.59 4.49 13.48
CA ALA A 75 -1.00 5.89 13.56
C ALA A 75 -2.18 6.08 14.52
N GLU A 76 -3.19 5.20 14.47
CA GLU A 76 -4.30 5.19 15.43
C GLU A 76 -3.83 4.92 16.86
N LYS A 77 -2.87 4.02 17.03
CA LYS A 77 -2.26 3.74 18.34
C LYS A 77 -1.55 4.99 18.87
N LEU A 78 -0.75 5.67 18.05
CA LEU A 78 -0.04 6.90 18.42
C LEU A 78 -1.00 8.06 18.73
N LEU A 79 -2.11 8.20 17.99
CA LEU A 79 -3.16 9.18 18.30
C LEU A 79 -3.85 8.89 19.65
N ARG A 80 -4.13 7.62 19.95
CA ARG A 80 -4.69 7.24 21.26
C ARG A 80 -3.71 7.49 22.40
N GLU A 81 -2.44 7.16 22.22
CA GLU A 81 -1.38 7.41 23.22
C GLU A 81 -1.20 8.91 23.48
N THR A 82 -1.12 9.74 22.44
CA THR A 82 -1.02 11.21 22.60
C THR A 82 -2.24 11.83 23.27
N VAL A 83 -3.46 11.40 22.91
CA VAL A 83 -4.71 11.86 23.58
C VAL A 83 -4.76 11.42 25.04
N ASN A 84 -4.22 10.25 25.36
CA ASN A 84 -4.14 9.76 26.74
C ASN A 84 -3.08 10.52 27.55
N GLU A 85 -1.90 10.81 26.99
CA GLU A 85 -0.88 11.61 27.68
C GLU A 85 -1.34 13.06 27.94
N LEU A 86 -2.08 13.65 27.01
CA LEU A 86 -2.70 14.97 27.20
C LEU A 86 -3.82 14.95 28.25
N LYS A 87 -4.48 13.82 28.49
CA LYS A 87 -5.45 13.64 29.59
C LYS A 87 -4.79 13.42 30.96
N ILE A 88 -3.52 13.01 31.01
CA ILE A 88 -2.83 12.65 32.25
C ILE A 88 -1.96 13.80 32.80
N SER A 89 -1.79 14.90 32.06
CA SER A 89 -1.06 16.09 32.56
C SER A 89 -1.99 16.93 33.46
N PRO A 90 -1.79 16.97 34.79
CA PRO A 90 -2.59 17.84 35.64
C PRO A 90 -2.11 19.29 35.50
N LEU A 91 -3.10 20.16 35.36
CA LEU A 91 -3.04 21.60 35.59
C LEU A 91 -2.12 21.90 36.79
N SER A 92 -0.95 22.47 36.52
CA SER A 92 -0.03 22.94 37.56
C SER A 92 -0.07 24.45 37.64
N LEU A 93 0.01 24.94 38.87
CA LEU A 93 0.26 26.33 39.32
C LEU A 93 -0.99 27.16 39.61
N GLU A 94 -1.61 26.90 40.77
CA GLU A 94 -2.27 27.98 41.51
C GLU A 94 -1.19 28.89 42.13
N THR A 95 -1.36 30.19 41.90
CA THR A 95 -0.48 31.31 42.27
C THR A 95 -0.51 31.61 43.76
N SER A 96 0.67 31.81 44.35
CA SER A 96 0.87 32.38 45.69
C SER A 96 0.23 33.78 45.80
N VAL A 97 -0.41 34.05 46.94
CA VAL A 97 -0.86 35.38 47.41
C VAL A 97 -0.12 35.71 48.70
#